data_AF-A0A2D7K627-F1
#
_entry.id   AF-A0A2D7K627-F1
#
_cell.length_a   1.000
_cell.length_b   1.000
_cell.length_c   1.000
_cell.angle_alpha   90.00
_cell.angle_beta   90.00
_cell.angle_gamma   90.00
#
_symmetry.space_group_name_H-M   'P 1'
#
loop_
_entity.id
_entity.type
_entity.pdbx_description
1 polymer ?
#
loop_
_entity_poly.entity_id
_entity_poly.type
_entity_poly.pdbx_seq_one_letter_code
_entity_poly.pdbx_strand_id
1 'polypeptide(L)'
;IDFKEIFNHTKEFGLSFSTMNQITTRDGDSLERVNLNSQHFNLLIEKEILNKLFLQLTLKRFESKGNEYINKRNEYGEIFTFQSLDLIRVDNLYCYGIKYKYRDNVYINLQYNLWNSNFNDTNYPNLNFQRFLFIFSIKL
;
A
#
# COMPACT_ATOMS: atom_id res chain seq x y z
N ILE A 1 31.72 -14.33 -19.65
CA ILE A 1 31.53 -12.94 -19.18
C ILE A 1 31.83 -12.97 -17.70
N ASP A 2 32.98 -12.43 -17.30
CA ASP A 2 33.44 -12.49 -15.93
C ASP A 2 32.72 -11.42 -15.10
N PHE A 3 31.78 -11.85 -14.25
CA PHE A 3 30.93 -10.94 -13.47
C PHE A 3 31.70 -10.18 -12.38
N LYS A 4 32.99 -10.51 -12.13
CA LYS A 4 33.83 -9.79 -11.17
C LYS A 4 34.25 -8.39 -11.65
N GLU A 5 34.44 -8.16 -12.94
CA GLU A 5 34.85 -6.83 -13.46
C GLU A 5 33.70 -5.80 -13.43
N ILE A 6 32.44 -6.24 -13.56
CA ILE A 6 31.27 -5.35 -13.55
C ILE A 6 30.94 -4.85 -12.11
N PHE A 7 31.42 -5.54 -11.08
CA PHE A 7 30.99 -5.35 -9.68
C PHE A 7 32.02 -4.62 -8.81
N ASN A 8 32.96 -3.87 -9.39
CA ASN A 8 34.02 -3.18 -8.65
C ASN A 8 33.58 -1.85 -7.97
N HIS A 9 32.27 -1.66 -7.78
CA HIS A 9 31.68 -0.60 -6.96
C HIS A 9 30.91 -1.24 -5.80
N THR A 10 31.12 -0.73 -4.58
CA THR A 10 30.35 -1.13 -3.39
C THR A 10 28.88 -0.79 -3.60
N LYS A 11 28.09 -1.80 -3.99
CA LYS A 11 26.67 -1.63 -4.32
C LYS A 11 25.89 -1.18 -3.10
N GLU A 12 25.07 -0.14 -3.26
CA GLU A 12 24.24 0.38 -2.19
C GLU A 12 23.14 -0.62 -1.78
N PHE A 13 22.86 -0.68 -0.48
CA PHE A 13 21.77 -1.46 0.11
C PHE A 13 20.99 -0.61 1.10
N GLY A 14 19.66 -0.64 1.00
CA GLY A 14 18.74 0.09 1.85
C GLY A 14 17.71 -0.83 2.48
N LEU A 15 17.45 -0.64 3.77
CA LEU A 15 16.36 -1.26 4.51
C LEU A 15 15.59 -0.16 5.23
N SER A 16 14.27 -0.18 5.13
CA SER A 16 13.40 0.79 5.80
C SER A 16 12.19 0.10 6.38
N PHE A 17 11.90 0.36 7.65
CA PHE A 17 10.72 -0.13 8.34
C PHE A 17 9.95 1.05 8.91
N SER A 18 8.62 1.04 8.76
CA SER A 18 7.76 2.07 9.33
C SER A 18 6.45 1.47 9.83
N THR A 19 5.92 2.07 10.90
CA THR A 19 4.59 1.76 11.44
C THR A 19 3.80 3.04 11.65
N MET A 20 2.48 2.95 11.55
CA MET A 20 1.57 4.07 11.78
C MET A 20 0.26 3.54 12.37
N ASN A 21 -0.30 4.26 13.31
CA ASN A 21 -1.65 4.02 13.82
C ASN A 21 -2.55 5.18 13.40
N GLN A 22 -3.73 4.88 12.87
CA GLN A 22 -4.71 5.85 12.42
C GLN A 22 -6.03 5.58 13.12
N ILE A 23 -6.54 6.58 13.83
CA ILE A 23 -7.86 6.55 14.46
C ILE A 23 -8.77 7.47 13.63
N THR A 24 -9.87 6.92 13.15
CA THR A 24 -10.88 7.64 12.37
C THR A 24 -12.18 7.62 13.15
N THR A 25 -12.62 8.79 13.62
CA THR A 25 -13.87 8.94 14.37
C THR A 25 -14.82 9.91 13.71
N ARG A 26 -16.12 9.65 13.84
CA ARG A 26 -17.19 10.57 13.44
C ARG A 26 -18.32 10.44 14.45
N ASP A 27 -18.70 11.58 15.03
CA ASP A 27 -19.87 11.65 15.91
C ASP A 27 -21.18 11.61 15.10
N GLY A 28 -22.26 11.25 15.77
CA GLY A 28 -23.58 11.12 15.18
C GLY A 28 -24.43 10.07 15.90
N ASP A 29 -25.60 9.82 15.31
CA ASP A 29 -26.49 8.75 15.72
C ASP A 29 -25.85 7.38 15.54
N SER A 30 -26.42 6.35 16.18
CA SER A 30 -25.85 5.00 16.25
C SER A 30 -25.53 4.38 14.87
N LEU A 31 -26.28 4.75 13.82
CA LEU A 31 -26.07 4.27 12.45
C LEU A 31 -24.98 5.02 11.68
N GLU A 32 -24.67 6.24 12.10
CA GLU A 32 -23.73 7.13 11.40
C GLU A 32 -22.38 7.25 12.11
N ARG A 33 -22.32 6.86 13.38
CA ARG A 33 -21.08 6.90 14.14
C ARG A 33 -19.99 6.12 13.45
N VAL A 34 -18.76 6.64 13.46
CA VAL A 34 -17.56 5.92 13.01
C VAL A 34 -16.58 5.88 14.15
N ASN A 35 -15.98 4.73 14.37
CA ASN A 35 -14.85 4.55 15.26
C ASN A 35 -14.01 3.38 14.74
N LEU A 36 -13.08 3.72 13.85
CA LEU A 36 -12.19 2.77 13.19
C LEU A 36 -10.75 3.04 13.59
N ASN A 37 -10.06 2.00 14.07
CA ASN A 37 -8.64 2.05 14.35
C ASN A 37 -7.88 1.18 13.34
N SER A 38 -6.89 1.76 12.69
CA SER A 38 -6.10 1.11 11.64
C SER A 38 -4.61 1.14 11.97
N GLN A 39 -3.98 -0.02 11.98
CA GLN A 39 -2.53 -0.18 12.13
C GLN A 39 -1.89 -0.49 10.79
N HIS A 40 -0.80 0.20 10.49
CA HIS A 40 -0.09 0.15 9.24
C HIS A 40 1.34 -0.29 9.52
N PHE A 41 1.82 -1.27 8.76
CA PHE A 41 3.19 -1.74 8.79
C PHE A 41 3.76 -1.71 7.38
N ASN A 42 4.99 -1.26 7.24
CA ASN A 42 5.65 -1.16 5.95
C ASN A 42 7.14 -1.52 6.09
N LEU A 43 7.59 -2.39 5.20
CA LEU A 43 8.98 -2.82 5.07
C LEU A 43 9.41 -2.61 3.61
N LEU A 44 10.50 -1.89 3.39
CA LEU A 44 11.10 -1.65 2.09
C LEU A 44 12.55 -2.14 2.11
N ILE A 45 12.91 -2.89 1.08
CA ILE A 45 14.26 -3.35 0.80
C ILE A 45 14.64 -2.81 -0.58
N GLU A 46 15.79 -2.15 -0.67
CA GLU A 46 16.35 -1.64 -1.92
C GLU A 46 17.78 -2.15 -2.07
N LYS A 47 18.14 -2.60 -3.28
CA LYS A 47 19.52 -3.02 -3.58
C LYS A 47 19.93 -2.49 -4.93
N GLU A 48 21.07 -1.82 -4.99
CA GLU A 48 21.69 -1.42 -6.24
C GLU A 48 22.20 -2.65 -6.99
N ILE A 49 21.75 -2.81 -8.23
CA ILE A 49 22.13 -3.94 -9.10
C ILE A 49 23.06 -3.50 -10.24
N LEU A 50 22.93 -2.27 -10.69
CA LEU A 50 23.83 -1.58 -11.63
C LEU A 50 23.95 -0.13 -11.15
N ASN A 51 24.96 0.60 -11.61
CA ASN A 51 25.14 2.00 -11.23
C ASN A 51 23.82 2.77 -11.37
N LYS A 52 23.32 3.31 -10.25
CA LYS A 52 22.06 4.07 -10.14
C LYS A 52 20.77 3.27 -10.37
N LEU A 53 20.83 1.96 -10.60
CA LEU A 53 19.68 1.10 -10.82
C LEU A 53 19.46 0.21 -9.60
N PHE A 54 18.30 0.36 -8.98
CA PHE A 54 17.92 -0.31 -7.74
C PHE A 54 16.77 -1.27 -7.99
N LEU A 55 16.89 -2.50 -7.48
CA LEU A 55 15.77 -3.41 -7.32
C LEU A 55 15.09 -3.12 -5.98
N GLN A 56 13.76 -3.10 -5.96
CA GLN A 56 12.96 -2.78 -4.79
C GLN A 56 11.95 -3.88 -4.47
N LEU A 57 11.83 -4.19 -3.19
CA LEU A 57 10.80 -5.06 -2.63
C LEU A 57 10.11 -4.32 -1.49
N THR A 58 8.77 -4.26 -1.49
CA THR A 58 8.00 -3.63 -0.42
C THR A 58 6.91 -4.55 0.07
N LEU A 59 6.77 -4.66 1.38
CA LEU A 59 5.69 -5.34 2.07
C LEU A 59 4.92 -4.30 2.87
N LYS A 60 3.62 -4.17 2.62
CA LYS A 60 2.73 -3.34 3.43
C LYS A 60 1.61 -4.19 3.98
N ARG A 61 1.28 -3.97 5.25
CA ARG A 61 0.16 -4.61 5.93
C ARG A 61 -0.68 -3.57 6.63
N PHE A 62 -2.00 -3.68 6.45
CA PHE A 62 -2.98 -2.80 7.05
C PHE A 62 -3.97 -3.65 7.83
N GLU A 63 -4.15 -3.35 9.11
CA GLU A 63 -5.10 -4.02 9.98
C GLU A 63 -6.08 -2.99 10.49
N SER A 64 -7.36 -3.14 10.17
CA SER A 64 -8.41 -2.20 10.59
C SER A 64 -9.45 -2.91 11.44
N LYS A 65 -9.78 -2.31 12.58
CA LYS A 65 -10.75 -2.82 13.54
C LYS A 65 -11.63 -1.70 14.08
N GLY A 66 -12.94 -1.96 14.15
CA GLY A 66 -13.91 -1.02 14.70
C GLY A 66 -15.13 -0.92 13.80
N ASN A 67 -15.88 0.16 13.91
CA ASN A 67 -17.10 0.35 13.13
C ASN A 67 -16.91 1.43 12.05
N GLU A 68 -17.41 1.13 10.86
CA GLU A 68 -17.53 2.05 9.74
C GLU A 68 -19.00 2.10 9.30
N TYR A 69 -19.37 3.06 8.46
CA TYR A 69 -20.68 3.11 7.83
C TYR A 69 -20.53 3.06 6.32
N ILE A 70 -21.42 2.33 5.66
CA ILE A 70 -21.47 2.24 4.20
C ILE A 70 -22.78 2.80 3.66
N ASN A 71 -22.68 3.49 2.52
CA ASN A 71 -23.85 4.02 1.82
C ASN A 71 -24.47 2.91 0.98
N LYS A 72 -25.74 2.58 1.23
CA LYS A 72 -26.50 1.73 0.32
C LYS A 72 -27.11 2.57 -0.79
N ARG A 73 -26.82 2.15 -2.02
CA ARG A 73 -27.34 2.78 -3.23
C ARG A 73 -28.40 1.91 -3.88
N ASN A 74 -29.44 2.53 -4.43
CA ASN A 74 -30.44 1.83 -5.25
C ASN A 74 -29.86 1.55 -6.66
N GLU A 75 -30.66 0.91 -7.51
CA GLU A 75 -30.27 0.58 -8.89
C GLU A 75 -30.00 1.83 -9.77
N TYR A 76 -30.47 3.00 -9.35
CA TYR A 76 -30.24 4.29 -9.99
C TYR A 76 -29.02 5.04 -9.41
N GLY A 77 -28.30 4.44 -8.47
CA GLY A 77 -27.12 5.01 -7.83
C GLY A 77 -27.41 6.02 -6.72
N GLU A 78 -28.67 6.24 -6.36
CA GLU A 78 -29.07 7.16 -5.30
C GLU A 78 -28.87 6.52 -3.92
N ILE A 79 -28.35 7.28 -2.96
CA ILE A 79 -28.18 6.82 -1.59
C ILE A 79 -29.56 6.79 -0.92
N PHE A 80 -30.03 5.59 -0.54
CA PHE A 80 -31.35 5.43 0.08
C PHE A 80 -31.29 5.05 1.56
N THR A 81 -30.16 4.50 2.03
CA THR A 81 -29.95 4.23 3.45
C THR A 81 -28.46 4.09 3.79
N PHE A 82 -28.15 4.10 5.08
CA PHE A 82 -26.82 3.88 5.63
C PHE A 82 -26.84 2.60 6.47
N GLN A 83 -25.77 1.82 6.39
CA GLN A 83 -25.59 0.64 7.22
C GLN A 83 -24.28 0.76 8.00
N SER A 84 -24.37 0.67 9.33
CA SER A 84 -23.19 0.47 10.18
C SER A 84 -22.65 -0.94 9.97
N LEU A 85 -21.34 -1.05 9.88
CA LEU A 85 -20.61 -2.29 9.68
C LEU A 85 -19.46 -2.37 10.68
N ASP A 86 -19.43 -3.44 11.44
CA ASP A 86 -18.26 -3.78 12.26
C ASP A 86 -17.22 -4.47 11.39
N LEU A 87 -16.06 -3.82 11.27
CA LEU A 87 -14.96 -4.23 10.43
C LEU A 87 -13.86 -4.89 11.25
N ILE A 88 -13.44 -6.06 10.76
CA ILE A 88 -12.15 -6.67 11.07
C ILE A 88 -11.53 -7.03 9.72
N ARG A 89 -10.58 -6.19 9.27
CA ARG A 89 -9.99 -6.30 7.93
C ARG A 89 -8.48 -6.33 8.00
N VAL A 90 -7.88 -7.23 7.21
CA VAL A 90 -6.44 -7.31 7.02
C VAL A 90 -6.13 -7.26 5.53
N ASP A 91 -5.42 -6.22 5.11
CA ASP A 91 -4.90 -6.08 3.76
C ASP A 91 -3.39 -6.30 3.76
N ASN A 92 -2.90 -7.01 2.75
CA ASN A 92 -1.48 -7.17 2.48
C ASN A 92 -1.20 -6.69 1.05
N LEU A 93 -0.17 -5.86 0.90
CA LEU A 93 0.25 -5.30 -0.37
C LEU A 93 1.74 -5.61 -0.58
N TYR A 94 2.02 -6.34 -1.64
CA TYR A 94 3.37 -6.72 -2.06
C TYR A 94 3.75 -5.89 -3.29
N CYS A 95 4.87 -5.19 -3.24
CA CYS A 95 5.35 -4.37 -4.35
C CYS A 95 6.73 -4.85 -4.78
N TYR A 96 6.92 -5.00 -6.09
CA TYR A 96 8.18 -5.37 -6.73
C TYR A 96 8.49 -4.29 -7.75
N GLY A 97 9.69 -3.72 -7.76
CA GLY A 97 9.97 -2.61 -8.65
C GLY A 97 11.43 -2.41 -8.98
N ILE A 98 11.66 -1.54 -9.96
CA ILE A 98 12.98 -1.09 -10.38
C ILE A 98 12.97 0.44 -10.33
N LYS A 99 13.99 1.00 -9.67
CA LYS A 99 14.18 2.44 -9.52
C LYS A 99 15.50 2.86 -10.15
N TYR A 100 15.45 3.79 -11.09
CA TYR A 100 16.62 4.41 -11.68
C TYR A 100 16.81 5.82 -11.11
N LYS A 101 17.92 6.05 -10.42
CA LYS A 101 18.24 7.28 -9.71
C LYS A 101 19.20 8.14 -10.54
N TYR A 102 18.66 9.02 -11.37
CA TYR A 102 19.50 9.89 -12.21
C TYR A 102 20.38 10.83 -11.36
N ARG A 103 19.78 11.43 -10.34
CA ARG A 103 20.40 12.24 -9.26
C ARG A 103 19.69 11.92 -7.94
N ASP A 104 20.23 12.40 -6.81
CA ASP A 104 19.58 12.19 -5.50
C ASP A 104 18.13 12.65 -5.44
N ASN A 105 17.82 13.72 -6.15
CA ASN A 105 16.49 14.33 -6.17
C ASN A 105 15.66 13.98 -7.42
N VAL A 106 16.18 13.19 -8.34
CA VAL A 106 15.51 12.86 -9.61
C VAL A 106 15.58 11.36 -9.87
N TYR A 107 14.43 10.71 -9.87
CA TYR A 107 14.35 9.28 -10.13
C TYR A 107 13.12 8.88 -10.94
N ILE A 108 13.26 7.75 -11.62
CA ILE A 108 12.19 7.01 -12.27
C ILE A 108 11.99 5.72 -11.47
N ASN A 109 10.75 5.31 -11.26
CA ASN A 109 10.41 4.09 -10.56
C ASN A 109 9.29 3.35 -11.28
N LEU A 110 9.51 2.08 -11.53
CA LEU A 110 8.57 1.17 -12.17
C LEU A 110 8.21 0.08 -11.19
N GLN A 111 6.93 -0.05 -10.84
CA GLN A 111 6.48 -0.95 -9.77
C GLN A 111 5.31 -1.79 -10.22
N TYR A 112 5.29 -3.03 -9.76
CA TYR A 112 4.18 -3.94 -9.85
C TYR A 112 3.68 -4.27 -8.44
N ASN A 113 2.40 -4.04 -8.22
CA ASN A 113 1.77 -4.14 -6.91
C ASN A 113 0.71 -5.25 -6.93
N LEU A 114 0.77 -6.12 -5.94
CA LEU A 114 -0.21 -7.18 -5.68
C LEU A 114 -0.93 -6.86 -4.36
N TRP A 115 -2.21 -6.54 -4.45
CA TRP A 115 -3.06 -6.34 -3.28
C TRP A 115 -3.85 -7.61 -3.00
N ASN A 116 -3.80 -8.09 -1.76
CA ASN A 116 -4.68 -9.13 -1.24
C ASN A 116 -5.43 -8.63 -0.01
N SER A 117 -6.76 -8.65 -0.07
CA SER A 117 -7.66 -8.25 1.01
C SER A 117 -8.38 -9.48 1.55
N ASN A 118 -8.22 -9.75 2.85
CA ASN A 118 -9.04 -10.73 3.55
C ASN A 118 -10.12 -9.99 4.35
N PHE A 119 -11.38 -10.19 3.95
CA PHE A 119 -12.55 -9.66 4.63
C PHE A 119 -13.27 -10.78 5.40
N ASN A 120 -13.63 -10.53 6.65
CA ASN A 120 -14.27 -11.54 7.51
C ASN A 120 -15.81 -11.49 7.47
N ASP A 121 -16.39 -11.05 6.35
CA ASP A 121 -17.85 -10.98 6.13
C ASP A 121 -18.17 -11.56 4.76
N THR A 122 -19.10 -12.52 4.73
CA THR A 122 -19.55 -13.23 3.53
C THR A 122 -20.24 -12.32 2.50
N ASN A 123 -20.67 -11.12 2.91
CA ASN A 123 -21.40 -10.19 2.05
C ASN A 123 -20.50 -9.26 1.21
N TYR A 124 -19.19 -9.24 1.49
CA TYR A 124 -18.25 -8.38 0.76
C TYR A 124 -17.16 -9.22 0.09
N PRO A 125 -16.88 -8.97 -1.20
CA PRO A 125 -15.90 -9.76 -1.93
C PRO A 125 -14.49 -9.49 -1.43
N ASN A 126 -13.66 -10.53 -1.36
CA ASN A 126 -12.23 -10.38 -1.19
C ASN A 126 -11.66 -9.66 -2.41
N LEU A 127 -11.15 -8.44 -2.20
CA LEU A 127 -10.59 -7.62 -3.26
C LEU A 127 -9.13 -8.01 -3.52
N ASN A 128 -8.92 -8.64 -4.69
CA ASN A 128 -7.61 -8.96 -5.21
C ASN A 128 -7.37 -8.18 -6.50
N PHE A 129 -6.41 -7.27 -6.48
CA PHE A 129 -6.09 -6.49 -7.67
C PHE A 129 -4.59 -6.29 -7.83
N GLN A 130 -4.21 -6.12 -9.10
CA GLN A 130 -2.84 -6.02 -9.54
C GLN A 130 -2.68 -4.69 -10.25
N ARG A 131 -1.60 -3.96 -9.96
CA ARG A 131 -1.37 -2.63 -10.55
C ARG A 131 0.07 -2.48 -10.99
N PHE A 132 0.25 -2.08 -12.23
CA PHE A 132 1.52 -1.55 -12.72
C PHE A 132 1.54 -0.02 -12.54
N LEU A 133 2.63 0.51 -11.99
CA LEU A 133 2.77 1.91 -11.66
C LEU A 133 4.10 2.45 -12.20
N PHE A 134 4.01 3.56 -12.91
CA PHE A 134 5.17 4.36 -13.31
C PHE A 134 5.17 5.64 -12.50
N ILE A 135 6.30 5.93 -11.84
CA ILE A 135 6.50 7.14 -11.05
C ILE A 135 7.74 7.85 -11.59
N PHE A 136 7.56 9.09 -12.03
CA PHE A 136 8.66 10.00 -12.26
C PHE A 136 8.62 11.07 -11.17
N SER A 137 9.72 11.21 -10.44
CA SER A 137 9.80 12.11 -9.29
C SER A 137 10.99 13.05 -9.44
N ILE A 138 10.70 14.35 -9.32
CA ILE A 138 11.65 15.43 -9.26
C ILE A 138 11.40 16.19 -7.96
N LYS A 139 12.42 16.34 -7.13
CA LYS A 139 12.41 17.25 -5.99
C LYS A 139 13.25 18.49 -6.34
N LEU A 140 12.57 19.62 -6.48
CA LEU A 140 13.18 20.93 -6.76
C LEU A 140 13.99 21.43 -5.55
#